data_AF-A0A3C1N6M9-F1
#
_entry.id   AF-A0A3C1N6M9-F1
#
_cell.length_a   1.000
_cell.length_b   1.000
_cell.length_c   1.000
_cell.angle_alpha   90.00
_cell.angle_beta   90.00
_cell.angle_gamma   90.00
#
_symmetry.space_group_name_H-M   'P 1'
#
loop_
_entity.id
_entity.type
_entity.pdbx_description
1 polymer ?
#
loop_
_entity_poly.entity_id
_entity_poly.type
_entity_poly.pdbx_seq_one_letter_code
_entity_poly.pdbx_strand_id
1 'polypeptide(L)' 'MVMITIDGQEIEAEAGSMIIQAADQVDIYIPRFCYHKKLSIAANCRMCLVEVEKAPKPLPACATPITDGMVIHTVS' A
#
# COMPACT_ATOMS: atom_id res chain seq x y z
N MET A 1 3.18 14.75 -5.66
CA MET A 1 3.90 13.48 -5.72
C MET A 1 4.68 13.30 -4.42
N VAL A 2 4.82 12.08 -3.95
CA VAL A 2 5.63 11.69 -2.78
C VAL A 2 6.51 10.52 -3.17
N MET A 3 7.70 10.44 -2.57
CA MET A 3 8.62 9.33 -2.78
C MET A 3 8.41 8.30 -1.69
N ILE A 4 8.15 7.05 -2.09
CA ILE A 4 8.03 5.92 -1.18
C ILE A 4 8.87 4.75 -1.69
N THR A 5 9.15 3.81 -0.80
CA THR A 5 9.89 2.58 -1.12
C THR A 5 8.99 1.38 -0.89
N ILE A 6 8.80 0.54 -1.90
CA ILE A 6 8.07 -0.74 -1.78
C ILE A 6 9.03 -1.86 -2.16
N ASP A 7 9.28 -2.80 -1.25
CA ASP A 7 10.18 -3.95 -1.46
C ASP A 7 11.58 -3.57 -1.98
N GLY A 8 12.09 -2.42 -1.53
CA GLY A 8 13.40 -1.88 -1.94
C GLY A 8 13.38 -1.09 -3.25
N GLN A 9 12.24 -0.98 -3.93
CA GLN A 9 12.07 -0.15 -5.12
C GLN A 9 11.54 1.24 -4.74
N GLU A 10 12.28 2.28 -5.09
CA GLU A 10 11.79 3.67 -4.98
C GLU A 10 10.78 3.97 -6.07
N ILE A 11 9.62 4.50 -5.66
CA ILE A 11 8.52 4.84 -6.55
C ILE A 11 7.99 6.24 -6.21
N GLU A 12 7.61 6.95 -7.27
CA GLU A 12 6.94 8.24 -7.17
C GLU A 12 5.44 8.04 -7.36
N ALA A 13 4.64 8.44 -6.37
CA ALA A 13 3.18 8.25 -6.40
C ALA A 13 2.43 9.50 -5.93
N GLU A 14 1.14 9.57 -6.24
CA GLU A 14 0.30 10.70 -5.87
C GLU A 14 0.10 10.76 -4.35
N ALA A 15 0.32 11.94 -3.77
CA ALA A 15 0.17 12.16 -2.34
C ALA A 15 -1.27 11.82 -1.90
N GLY A 16 -1.41 10.99 -0.87
CA GLY A 16 -2.73 10.56 -0.39
C GLY A 16 -3.38 9.41 -1.15
N SER A 17 -2.75 8.88 -2.21
CA SER A 17 -3.15 7.59 -2.77
C SER A 17 -2.94 6.45 -1.76
N MET A 18 -3.65 5.34 -1.92
CA MET A 18 -3.51 4.19 -1.04
C MET A 18 -2.28 3.37 -1.41
N ILE A 19 -1.64 2.71 -0.44
CA ILE A 19 -0.49 1.83 -0.69
C ILE A 19 -0.78 0.83 -1.83
N ILE A 20 -1.97 0.23 -1.84
CA ILE A 20 -2.37 -0.75 -2.88
C ILE A 20 -2.42 -0.14 -4.29
N GLN A 21 -2.71 1.15 -4.40
CA GLN A 21 -2.75 1.86 -5.68
C GLN A 21 -1.33 2.17 -6.16
N ALA A 22 -0.45 2.59 -5.25
CA ALA A 22 0.95 2.82 -5.55
C ALA A 22 1.67 1.53 -5.95
N ALA A 23 1.39 0.41 -5.26
CA ALA A 23 1.91 -0.91 -5.62
C ALA A 23 1.41 -1.38 -7.00
N ASP A 24 0.12 -1.18 -7.31
CA ASP A 24 -0.44 -1.51 -8.62
C ASP A 24 0.18 -0.69 -9.78
N GLN A 25 0.73 0.50 -9.53
CA GLN A 25 1.40 1.32 -10.56
C GLN A 25 2.75 0.76 -11.02
N VAL A 26 3.38 -0.06 -10.17
CA VAL A 26 4.70 -0.67 -10.43
C VAL A 26 4.61 -2.20 -10.52
N ASP A 27 3.42 -2.72 -10.82
CA ASP A 27 3.13 -4.15 -11.00
C ASP A 27 3.46 -5.01 -9.75
N ILE A 28 3.50 -4.42 -8.56
CA ILE A 28 3.64 -5.14 -7.28
C ILE A 28 2.26 -5.61 -6.82
N TYR A 29 2.02 -6.92 -6.92
CA TYR A 29 0.72 -7.49 -6.58
C TYR A 29 0.56 -7.73 -5.07
N ILE A 30 -0.28 -6.91 -4.44
CA ILE A 30 -0.75 -7.16 -3.07
C ILE A 30 -2.04 -8.00 -3.09
N PRO A 31 -2.13 -9.14 -2.40
CA PRO A 31 -3.32 -9.99 -2.41
C PRO A 31 -4.54 -9.29 -1.79
N ARG A 32 -5.71 -9.46 -2.42
CA ARG A 32 -6.92 -8.70 -2.06
C ARG A 32 -8.20 -9.46 -2.40
N PHE A 33 -9.22 -9.31 -1.55
CA PHE A 33 -10.58 -9.82 -1.81
C PHE A 33 -11.62 -8.71 -1.87
N CYS A 34 -11.66 -7.86 -0.84
CA CYS A 34 -12.69 -6.83 -0.72
C CYS A 34 -12.37 -5.51 -1.42
N TYR A 35 -11.19 -5.39 -2.03
CA TYR A 35 -10.75 -4.16 -2.69
C TYR A 35 -11.00 -4.22 -4.19
N HIS A 36 -11.53 -3.13 -4.74
CA HIS A 36 -11.66 -2.92 -6.17
C HIS A 36 -11.51 -1.43 -6.49
N LYS A 37 -10.72 -1.09 -7.51
CA LYS A 37 -10.35 0.30 -7.86
C LYS A 37 -11.52 1.25 -8.15
N LYS A 38 -12.69 0.70 -8.52
CA LYS A 38 -13.92 1.47 -8.83
C LYS A 38 -14.98 1.43 -7.72
N LEU A 39 -14.68 0.79 -6.59
CA LEU A 39 -15.61 0.68 -5.45
C LEU A 39 -15.02 1.41 -4.24
N SER A 40 -15.88 1.70 -3.26
CA SER A 40 -15.44 2.23 -1.97
C SER A 40 -14.59 1.21 -1.21
N ILE A 41 -13.66 1.72 -0.40
CA ILE A 41 -12.76 0.89 0.42
C ILE A 41 -13.55 0.26 1.58
N ALA A 42 -13.58 -1.08 1.65
CA ALA A 42 -14.26 -1.83 2.71
C ALA A 42 -13.33 -2.23 3.88
N ALA A 43 -12.05 -2.53 3.61
CA ALA A 43 -11.03 -2.91 4.58
C ALA A 43 -11.39 -4.06 5.56
N ASN A 44 -12.30 -4.97 5.18
CA ASN A 44 -12.77 -6.05 6.06
C ASN A 44 -12.00 -7.39 5.89
N CYS A 45 -11.47 -7.69 4.69
CA CYS A 45 -10.85 -8.99 4.43
C CYS A 45 -9.46 -9.19 5.04
N ARG A 46 -8.74 -8.10 5.36
CA ARG A 46 -7.37 -8.09 5.91
C ARG A 46 -6.32 -8.89 5.11
N MET A 47 -6.63 -9.27 3.87
CA MET A 47 -5.68 -9.97 3.00
C MET A 47 -4.55 -9.08 2.50
N CYS A 48 -4.81 -7.77 2.38
CA CYS A 48 -3.85 -6.78 1.90
C CYS A 48 -2.97 -6.18 3.01
N LEU A 49 -2.71 -6.92 4.09
CA LEU A 49 -1.85 -6.41 5.16
C LEU A 49 -0.41 -6.36 4.67
N VAL A 50 0.25 -5.23 4.90
CA VAL A 50 1.66 -5.01 4.56
C VAL A 50 2.39 -4.47 5.78
N GLU A 51 3.68 -4.73 5.84
CA GLU A 51 4.55 -4.15 6.85
C GLU A 51 4.98 -2.75 6.42
N VAL A 52 4.93 -1.82 7.35
CA VAL A 52 5.35 -0.43 7.14
C VAL A 52 6.34 -0.11 8.24
N GLU A 53 7.51 0.40 7.88
CA GLU A 53 8.49 0.79 8.88
C GLU A 53 7.90 1.81 9.88
N LYS A 54 8.30 1.68 11.15
CA LYS A 54 7.82 2.51 12.28
C LYS A 54 6.33 2.31 12.62
N ALA A 55 5.59 1.45 11.91
CA ALA A 55 4.27 1.03 12.33
C ALA A 55 4.37 -0.14 13.32
N PRO A 56 3.64 -0.11 14.45
CA PRO A 56 3.70 -1.17 15.46
C PRO A 56 3.01 -2.47 15.03
N LYS A 57 2.29 -2.46 13.91
CA LYS A 57 1.52 -3.59 13.38
C LYS A 57 1.37 -3.47 11.86
N PRO A 58 1.14 -4.58 11.15
CA PRO A 58 0.80 -4.55 9.73
C PRO A 58 -0.41 -3.66 9.46
N LEU A 59 -0.33 -2.89 8.38
CA LEU A 59 -1.35 -1.93 7.98
C LEU A 59 -2.07 -2.42 6.72
N PRO A 60 -3.39 -2.15 6.60
CA PRO A 60 -4.13 -2.54 5.41
C PRO A 60 -3.75 -1.66 4.22
N ALA A 61 -3.07 -2.23 3.23
CA ALA A 61 -2.63 -1.49 2.04
C ALA A 61 -3.79 -0.81 1.28
N CYS A 62 -5.01 -1.36 1.35
CA CYS A 62 -6.18 -0.79 0.70
C CYS A 62 -6.76 0.46 1.36
N ALA A 63 -6.39 0.76 2.61
CA ALA A 63 -6.98 1.85 3.40
C ALA A 63 -5.94 2.76 4.07
N THR A 64 -4.65 2.50 3.83
CA THR A 64 -3.57 3.32 4.36
C THR A 64 -3.07 4.25 3.24
N PRO A 65 -3.21 5.58 3.41
CA PRO A 65 -2.67 6.54 2.47
C PRO A 65 -1.15 6.59 2.56
N ILE A 66 -0.49 6.80 1.43
CA ILE A 66 0.96 6.95 1.37
C ILE A 66 1.39 8.34 1.84
N THR A 67 2.54 8.39 2.49
CA THR A 67 3.22 9.61 2.93
C THR A 67 4.66 9.62 2.45
N ASP A 68 5.26 10.79 2.32
CA ASP A 68 6.65 10.91 1.88
C ASP A 68 7.63 10.17 2.81
N GLY A 69 8.60 9.45 2.21
CA GLY A 69 9.59 8.66 2.93
C GLY A 69 9.06 7.37 3.57
N MET A 70 7.88 6.89 3.16
CA MET A 70 7.31 5.65 3.66
C MET A 70 8.02 4.43 3.04
N VAL A 71 8.38 3.46 3.89
CA VAL A 71 9.01 2.20 3.47
C VAL A 71 8.05 1.05 3.78
N ILE A 72 7.72 0.27 2.75
CA ILE A 72 6.69 -0.76 2.75
C ILE A 72 7.30 -2.08 2.31
N HIS A 73 6.96 -3.16 3.01
CA HIS A 73 7.33 -4.53 2.66
C HIS A 73 6.06 -5.35 2.43
N THR A 74 5.93 -5.94 1.23
CA THR A 74 4.75 -6.72 0.81
C THR A 74 4.96 -8.23 0.92
N VAL A 75 6.20 -8.68 0.94
CA VAL A 75 6.60 -10.08 1.12
C VAL A 75 7.58 -10.15 2.28
N SER A 76 7.12 -10.57 3.45
CA SER A 76 7.99 -10.93 4.58
C SER A 76 8.30 -12.42 4.63
#